data_AF-A0A848T147-F1
#
_entry.id   AF-A0A848T147-F1
#
_cell.length_a   1.000
_cell.length_b   1.000
_cell.length_c   1.000
_cell.angle_alpha   90.00
_cell.angle_beta   90.00
_cell.angle_gamma   90.00
#
_symmetry.space_group_name_H-M   'P 1'
#
loop_
_entity.id
_entity.type
_entity.pdbx_description
1 polymer ?
#
loop_
_entity_poly.entity_id
_entity_poly.type
_entity_poly.pdbx_seq_one_letter_code
_entity_poly.pdbx_strand_id
1 'polypeptide(L)'
;MPLKHYKQALIFIVFLFLAYFPLFHHLDSHSLRMWDEAIYAVNAFEMSQNHDFICRHYDGKPILWNPKPPLVTWIQVVSFKVLGYSELSFRLPVALFCLFTGLSLVWFLRKEFNSISLGYFSAFVLFTAPGYIHFHVARTGDPDGVLTFFVLMYCLIFYKWIEDVSNKKLFYLFAFLVFCAVFTKSFAGLVAMPALLIWAIYRSKLKEVLSKPFVYIGSFAVVAVVLGYYILHEFKTPGFIDSVLQKESGRYSALVQHGESFWFYLIKMWEGKFLPWIYLIPISFGLIYSEKNKSLKKFIQFTSLISVSYLIILSLSKTKLIWYIAPMYPFLSILCGYVLFRTLRSLIKIGNNSLRLGATAAMILLLMFPYYVILDKVMKRQDNPGERYAYYISKLKEEMPEFAINTIVISSLNPHVSFYRQFYNYRDSLDIEINFPRQIEVGDSVISCDYISIDCLVNKFEVSTLDSYRNCKYLTIDGIRQH
;
A
#
# COMPACT_ATOMS: atom_id res chain seq x y z
N MET A 1 -37.83 -18.18 5.59
CA MET A 1 -37.00 -17.17 4.88
C MET A 1 -36.19 -16.23 5.78
N PRO A 2 -36.71 -15.65 6.89
CA PRO A 2 -35.96 -14.64 7.66
C PRO A 2 -34.67 -15.18 8.30
N LEU A 3 -34.68 -16.39 8.87
CA LEU A 3 -33.51 -16.99 9.55
C LEU A 3 -32.25 -17.10 8.68
N LYS A 4 -32.41 -17.31 7.37
CA LYS A 4 -31.26 -17.42 6.43
C LYS A 4 -30.62 -16.07 6.17
N HIS A 5 -31.41 -15.01 6.14
CA HIS A 5 -30.92 -13.63 6.00
C HIS A 5 -30.18 -13.18 7.26
N TYR A 6 -30.70 -13.47 8.46
CA TYR A 6 -30.01 -13.15 9.71
C TYR A 6 -28.66 -13.87 9.84
N LYS A 7 -28.57 -15.15 9.46
CA LYS A 7 -27.30 -15.89 9.46
C LYS A 7 -26.27 -15.26 8.51
N GLN A 8 -26.69 -14.87 7.30
CA GLN A 8 -25.78 -14.24 6.34
C GLN A 8 -25.33 -12.85 6.79
N ALA A 9 -26.23 -12.06 7.39
CA ALA A 9 -25.89 -10.78 7.97
C ALA A 9 -24.89 -10.93 9.13
N LEU A 10 -25.12 -11.88 10.04
CA LEU A 10 -24.20 -12.16 11.15
C LEU A 10 -22.81 -12.57 10.65
N ILE A 11 -22.71 -13.47 9.67
CA ILE A 11 -21.41 -13.87 9.09
C ILE A 11 -20.70 -12.66 8.46
N PHE A 12 -21.44 -11.78 7.79
CA PHE A 12 -20.87 -10.58 7.20
C PHE A 12 -20.39 -9.59 8.27
N ILE A 13 -21.14 -9.40 9.36
CA ILE A 13 -20.72 -8.57 10.50
C ILE A 13 -19.46 -9.13 11.15
N VAL A 14 -19.41 -10.45 11.39
CA VAL A 14 -18.21 -11.12 11.92
C VAL A 14 -17.03 -10.94 10.96
N PHE A 15 -17.25 -11.04 9.65
CA PHE A 15 -16.21 -10.78 8.66
C PHE A 15 -15.68 -9.33 8.73
N LEU A 16 -16.56 -8.34 8.83
CA LEU A 16 -16.14 -6.94 8.99
C LEU A 16 -15.39 -6.72 10.29
N PHE A 17 -15.82 -7.34 11.38
CA PHE A 17 -15.13 -7.29 12.67
C PHE A 17 -13.72 -7.90 12.58
N LEU A 18 -13.58 -9.05 11.91
CA LEU A 18 -12.27 -9.67 11.66
C LEU A 18 -11.39 -8.83 10.71
N ALA A 19 -11.98 -8.11 9.76
CA ALA A 19 -11.23 -7.20 8.89
C ALA A 19 -10.79 -5.91 9.62
N TYR A 20 -11.55 -5.49 10.64
CA TYR A 20 -11.32 -4.23 11.35
C TYR A 20 -9.93 -4.18 12.01
N PHE A 21 -9.57 -5.20 12.79
CA PHE A 21 -8.33 -5.15 13.58
C PHE A 21 -7.06 -5.11 12.72
N PRO A 22 -6.89 -5.98 11.70
CA PRO A 22 -5.73 -5.90 10.81
C PRO A 22 -5.60 -4.54 10.10
N LEU A 23 -6.72 -3.97 9.64
CA LEU A 23 -6.70 -2.82 8.74
C LEU A 23 -6.76 -1.46 9.45
N PHE A 24 -7.55 -1.32 10.51
CA PHE A 24 -7.92 -0.02 11.05
C PHE A 24 -7.53 0.19 12.52
N HIS A 25 -7.41 -0.88 13.31
CA HIS A 25 -7.02 -0.73 14.71
C HIS A 25 -5.63 -0.07 14.81
N HIS A 26 -5.49 1.00 15.60
CA HIS A 26 -4.24 1.77 15.73
C HIS A 26 -3.69 2.32 14.41
N LEU A 27 -4.55 2.68 13.46
CA LEU A 27 -4.11 3.27 12.18
C LEU A 27 -3.55 4.69 12.37
N ASP A 28 -3.96 5.38 13.43
CA ASP A 28 -3.64 6.76 13.79
C ASP A 28 -2.62 6.88 14.94
N SER A 29 -2.33 5.80 15.67
CA SER A 29 -1.50 5.85 16.89
C SER A 29 0.00 6.01 16.66
N HIS A 30 0.44 5.94 15.41
CA HIS A 30 1.85 6.11 15.03
C HIS A 30 2.00 7.33 14.17
N SER A 31 3.09 8.07 14.38
CA SER A 31 3.49 9.11 13.46
C SER A 31 3.71 8.53 12.05
N LEU A 32 3.60 9.39 11.03
CA LEU A 32 3.97 9.03 9.67
C LEU A 32 5.36 8.39 9.61
N ARG A 33 5.51 7.37 8.78
CA ARG A 33 6.77 6.70 8.55
C ARG A 33 7.72 7.61 7.79
N MET A 34 8.99 7.54 8.17
CA MET A 34 10.06 8.22 7.44
C MET A 34 10.12 7.69 6.00
N TRP A 35 10.47 8.56 5.05
CA TRP A 35 10.50 8.32 3.59
C TRP A 35 9.13 8.40 2.91
N ASP A 36 8.72 7.36 2.17
CA ASP A 36 7.62 7.46 1.20
C ASP A 36 6.32 7.99 1.82
N GLU A 37 5.90 7.43 2.96
CA GLU A 37 4.66 7.83 3.62
C GLU A 37 4.63 9.35 3.90
N ALA A 38 5.68 9.86 4.54
CA ALA A 38 5.79 11.28 4.85
C ALA A 38 5.94 12.17 3.60
N ILE A 39 6.60 11.69 2.53
CA ILE A 39 6.67 12.43 1.25
C ILE A 39 5.27 12.59 0.65
N TYR A 40 4.47 11.52 0.61
CA TYR A 40 3.09 11.60 0.13
C TYR A 40 2.23 12.50 1.01
N ALA A 41 2.47 12.52 2.32
CA ALA A 41 1.75 13.39 3.24
C ALA A 41 2.08 14.87 3.03
N VAL A 42 3.37 15.22 2.86
CA VAL A 42 3.79 16.57 2.45
C VAL A 42 3.14 16.93 1.11
N ASN A 43 3.19 16.04 0.11
CA ASN A 43 2.60 16.31 -1.21
C ASN A 43 1.09 16.56 -1.10
N ALA A 44 0.36 15.76 -0.33
CA ALA A 44 -1.08 15.90 -0.15
C ALA A 44 -1.42 17.15 0.65
N PHE A 45 -0.62 17.49 1.67
CA PHE A 45 -0.78 18.71 2.43
C PHE A 45 -0.57 19.93 1.53
N GLU A 46 0.57 20.05 0.85
CA GLU A 46 0.86 21.20 -0.02
C GLU A 46 -0.13 21.32 -1.18
N MET A 47 -0.50 20.21 -1.82
CA MET A 47 -1.53 20.19 -2.88
C MET A 47 -2.89 20.65 -2.38
N SER A 48 -3.24 20.35 -1.13
CA SER A 48 -4.48 20.82 -0.52
C SER A 48 -4.49 22.34 -0.32
N GLN A 49 -3.34 22.94 -0.03
CA GLN A 49 -3.13 24.37 0.24
C GLN A 49 -2.97 25.19 -1.04
N ASN A 50 -2.09 24.76 -1.95
CA ASN A 50 -1.73 25.54 -3.15
C ASN A 50 -2.66 25.31 -4.36
N HIS A 51 -3.54 24.31 -4.28
CA HIS A 51 -4.49 23.94 -5.34
C HIS A 51 -3.86 23.54 -6.69
N ASP A 52 -2.58 23.21 -6.74
CA ASP A 52 -1.96 22.63 -7.94
C ASP A 52 -2.15 21.10 -7.96
N PHE A 53 -3.23 20.68 -8.62
CA PHE A 53 -3.57 19.25 -8.78
C PHE A 53 -2.76 18.53 -9.85
N ILE A 54 -1.89 19.23 -10.59
CA ILE A 54 -1.01 18.61 -11.59
C ILE A 54 0.35 18.32 -10.96
N CYS A 55 0.96 19.33 -10.34
CA CYS A 55 2.32 19.24 -9.82
C CYS A 55 2.32 18.95 -8.32
N ARG A 56 2.88 17.81 -7.93
CA ARG A 56 3.17 17.54 -6.51
C ARG A 56 4.33 18.41 -6.07
N HIS A 57 4.23 18.96 -4.86
CA HIS A 57 5.24 19.84 -4.28
C HIS A 57 5.82 19.22 -3.00
N TYR A 58 7.07 19.57 -2.71
CA TYR A 58 7.75 19.24 -1.47
C TYR A 58 8.54 20.47 -1.02
N ASP A 59 8.26 20.97 0.17
CA ASP A 59 8.76 22.24 0.71
C ASP A 59 8.54 23.41 -0.26
N GLY A 60 7.33 23.47 -0.83
CA GLY A 60 6.91 24.54 -1.73
C GLY A 60 7.50 24.47 -3.14
N LYS A 61 8.28 23.43 -3.47
CA LYS A 61 8.92 23.25 -4.79
C LYS A 61 8.38 22.02 -5.52
N PRO A 62 8.20 22.06 -6.85
CA PRO A 62 7.81 20.89 -7.63
C PRO A 62 8.77 19.70 -7.44
N ILE A 63 8.21 18.52 -7.20
CA ILE A 63 8.99 17.31 -6.89
C ILE A 63 9.37 16.52 -8.15
N LEU A 64 10.58 16.74 -8.67
CA LEU A 64 11.11 15.93 -9.78
C LEU A 64 11.77 14.63 -9.29
N TRP A 65 12.39 14.62 -8.11
CA TRP A 65 13.14 13.46 -7.59
C TRP A 65 12.25 12.28 -7.15
N ASN A 66 10.93 12.41 -7.12
CA ASN A 66 9.99 11.29 -6.95
C ASN A 66 8.74 11.51 -7.81
N PRO A 67 8.83 11.38 -9.15
CA PRO A 67 7.76 11.73 -10.06
C PRO A 67 6.79 10.55 -10.16
N LYS A 68 5.67 10.68 -9.46
CA LYS A 68 4.59 9.72 -9.35
C LYS A 68 3.28 10.38 -9.79
N PRO A 69 2.41 9.62 -10.48
CA PRO A 69 1.08 10.07 -10.83
C PRO A 69 0.25 10.46 -9.59
N PRO A 70 -0.76 11.33 -9.73
CA PRO A 70 -1.30 12.07 -8.60
C PRO A 70 -2.54 11.41 -7.96
N LEU A 71 -3.05 10.28 -8.48
CA LEU A 71 -4.37 9.76 -8.07
C LEU A 71 -4.47 9.50 -6.56
N VAL A 72 -3.44 8.90 -5.96
CA VAL A 72 -3.43 8.62 -4.50
C VAL A 72 -3.37 9.92 -3.71
N THR A 73 -2.55 10.87 -4.15
CA THR A 73 -2.47 12.20 -3.55
C THR A 73 -3.81 12.94 -3.65
N TRP A 74 -4.52 12.86 -4.79
CA TRP A 74 -5.86 13.45 -4.93
C TRP A 74 -6.85 12.86 -3.94
N ILE A 75 -6.86 11.54 -3.79
CA ILE A 75 -7.71 10.85 -2.82
C ILE A 75 -7.37 11.32 -1.39
N GLN A 76 -6.10 11.49 -1.07
CA GLN A 76 -5.62 11.97 0.23
C GLN A 76 -5.99 13.44 0.48
N VAL A 77 -5.89 14.31 -0.53
CA VAL A 77 -6.34 15.70 -0.45
C VAL A 77 -7.83 15.78 -0.13
N VAL A 78 -8.66 14.97 -0.80
CA VAL A 78 -10.09 14.89 -0.49
C VAL A 78 -10.32 14.46 0.96
N SER A 79 -9.57 13.44 1.42
CA SER A 79 -9.66 12.96 2.80
C SER A 79 -9.27 14.05 3.82
N PHE A 80 -8.19 14.78 3.59
CA PHE A 80 -7.78 15.92 4.41
C PHE A 80 -8.84 17.01 4.48
N LYS A 81 -9.48 17.35 3.34
CA LYS A 81 -10.53 18.36 3.31
C LYS A 81 -11.82 17.94 4.02
N VAL A 82 -12.14 16.63 4.02
CA VAL A 82 -13.38 16.11 4.62
C VAL A 82 -13.22 15.78 6.11
N LEU A 83 -12.06 15.23 6.51
CA LEU A 83 -11.83 14.68 7.85
C LEU A 83 -10.87 15.53 8.70
N GLY A 84 -10.29 16.58 8.12
CA GLY A 84 -9.24 17.38 8.73
C GLY A 84 -7.85 16.74 8.58
N TYR A 85 -6.80 17.51 8.83
CA TYR A 85 -5.42 17.02 8.76
C TYR A 85 -5.12 16.13 9.97
N SER A 86 -4.76 14.89 9.72
CA SER A 86 -4.29 13.92 10.73
C SER A 86 -3.66 12.72 10.04
N GLU A 87 -2.95 11.89 10.80
CA GLU A 87 -2.42 10.61 10.35
C GLU A 87 -3.56 9.67 9.93
N LEU A 88 -4.69 9.72 10.64
CA LEU A 88 -5.88 8.94 10.31
C LEU A 88 -6.44 9.33 8.95
N SER A 89 -6.70 10.62 8.73
CA SER A 89 -7.27 11.08 7.45
C SER A 89 -6.33 10.83 6.29
N PHE A 90 -5.02 10.84 6.50
CA PHE A 90 -4.05 10.49 5.47
C PHE A 90 -4.06 8.99 5.10
N ARG A 91 -4.13 8.10 6.09
CA ARG A 91 -4.03 6.63 5.91
C ARG A 91 -5.37 5.98 5.57
N LEU A 92 -6.48 6.53 6.07
CA LEU A 92 -7.81 5.92 5.97
C LEU A 92 -8.22 5.58 4.53
N PRO A 93 -8.02 6.44 3.52
CA PRO A 93 -8.41 6.09 2.16
C PRO A 93 -7.69 4.85 1.64
N VAL A 94 -6.38 4.72 1.89
CA VAL A 94 -5.60 3.54 1.47
C VAL A 94 -6.10 2.29 2.20
N ALA A 95 -6.34 2.38 3.51
CA ALA A 95 -6.90 1.27 4.29
C ALA A 95 -8.30 0.85 3.79
N LEU A 96 -9.13 1.79 3.34
CA LEU A 96 -10.43 1.50 2.71
C LEU A 96 -10.27 0.78 1.38
N PHE A 97 -9.34 1.19 0.52
CA PHE A 97 -9.03 0.44 -0.71
C PHE A 97 -8.54 -0.98 -0.42
N CYS A 98 -7.79 -1.18 0.67
CA CYS A 98 -7.41 -2.51 1.13
C CYS A 98 -8.62 -3.34 1.59
N LEU A 99 -9.55 -2.75 2.35
CA LEU A 99 -10.81 -3.40 2.71
C LEU A 99 -11.63 -3.76 1.46
N PHE A 100 -11.75 -2.82 0.51
CA PHE A 100 -12.48 -3.02 -0.75
C PHE A 100 -11.87 -4.14 -1.59
N THR A 101 -10.56 -4.35 -1.53
CA THR A 101 -9.91 -5.50 -2.18
C THR A 101 -10.50 -6.82 -1.67
N GLY A 102 -10.57 -7.01 -0.34
CA GLY A 102 -11.18 -8.21 0.24
C GLY A 102 -12.69 -8.32 0.00
N LEU A 103 -13.43 -7.21 0.09
CA LEU A 103 -14.87 -7.20 -0.21
C LEU A 103 -15.15 -7.56 -1.68
N SER A 104 -14.33 -7.09 -2.61
CA SER A 104 -14.43 -7.44 -4.03
C SER A 104 -14.22 -8.93 -4.26
N LEU A 105 -13.31 -9.59 -3.53
CA LEU A 105 -13.15 -11.04 -3.58
C LEU A 105 -14.44 -11.75 -3.13
N VAL A 106 -15.01 -11.35 -1.99
CA VAL A 106 -16.25 -11.93 -1.46
C VAL A 106 -17.40 -11.76 -2.45
N TRP A 107 -17.57 -10.54 -2.96
CA TRP A 107 -18.63 -10.19 -3.91
C TRP A 107 -18.50 -10.96 -5.22
N PHE A 108 -17.30 -10.94 -5.82
CA PHE A 108 -17.05 -11.58 -7.12
C PHE A 108 -17.24 -13.10 -7.03
N LEU A 109 -16.64 -13.76 -6.03
CA LEU A 109 -16.71 -15.21 -5.87
C LEU A 109 -18.13 -15.70 -5.54
N ARG A 110 -18.91 -14.88 -4.82
CA ARG A 110 -20.35 -15.12 -4.64
C ARG A 110 -21.11 -14.97 -5.95
N LYS A 111 -20.86 -13.90 -6.72
CA LYS A 111 -21.66 -13.59 -7.92
C LYS A 111 -21.38 -14.57 -9.06
N GLU A 112 -20.12 -14.91 -9.30
CA GLU A 112 -19.71 -15.72 -10.46
C GLU A 112 -19.81 -17.23 -10.19
N PHE A 113 -19.59 -17.67 -8.95
CA PHE A 113 -19.51 -19.11 -8.63
C PHE A 113 -20.52 -19.57 -7.57
N ASN A 114 -21.42 -18.67 -7.12
CA ASN A 114 -22.34 -18.93 -6.01
C ASN A 114 -21.62 -19.43 -4.75
N SER A 115 -20.39 -18.98 -4.51
CA SER A 115 -19.53 -19.47 -3.44
C SER A 115 -19.06 -18.33 -2.54
N ILE A 116 -19.93 -17.92 -1.62
CA ILE A 116 -19.58 -16.89 -0.62
C ILE A 116 -18.48 -17.36 0.35
N SER A 117 -18.45 -18.65 0.69
CA SER A 117 -17.43 -19.23 1.57
C SER A 117 -16.03 -19.16 0.98
N LEU A 118 -15.89 -19.42 -0.33
CA LEU A 118 -14.62 -19.22 -1.04
C LEU A 118 -14.20 -17.75 -0.96
N GLY A 119 -15.15 -16.83 -1.17
CA GLY A 119 -14.98 -15.39 -0.96
C GLY A 119 -14.40 -15.03 0.40
N TYR A 120 -15.04 -15.50 1.48
CA TYR A 120 -14.59 -15.24 2.85
C TYR A 120 -13.22 -15.84 3.15
N PHE A 121 -12.93 -17.08 2.70
CA PHE A 121 -11.60 -17.66 2.89
C PHE A 121 -10.52 -16.88 2.14
N SER A 122 -10.79 -16.45 0.92
CA SER A 122 -9.83 -15.64 0.16
C SER A 122 -9.58 -14.28 0.81
N ALA A 123 -10.63 -13.58 1.27
CA ALA A 123 -10.45 -12.32 1.98
C ALA A 123 -9.76 -12.52 3.35
N PHE A 124 -10.06 -13.60 4.07
CA PHE A 124 -9.40 -13.94 5.32
C PHE A 124 -7.90 -14.16 5.13
N VAL A 125 -7.49 -14.95 4.13
CA VAL A 125 -6.08 -15.16 3.80
C VAL A 125 -5.40 -13.83 3.47
N LEU A 126 -6.06 -12.95 2.71
CA LEU A 126 -5.53 -11.63 2.35
C LEU A 126 -5.29 -10.77 3.61
N PHE A 127 -6.27 -10.69 4.51
CA PHE A 127 -6.18 -9.88 5.73
C PHE A 127 -5.32 -10.50 6.82
N THR A 128 -4.88 -11.75 6.63
CA THR A 128 -3.94 -12.43 7.52
C THR A 128 -2.58 -12.65 6.85
N ALA A 129 -2.33 -12.04 5.70
CA ALA A 129 -1.03 -12.05 5.03
C ALA A 129 -0.16 -10.91 5.56
N PRO A 130 0.97 -11.19 6.26
CA PRO A 130 1.78 -10.13 6.88
C PRO A 130 2.44 -9.17 5.89
N GLY A 131 2.58 -9.55 4.62
CA GLY A 131 3.03 -8.64 3.57
C GLY A 131 1.96 -7.70 3.04
N TYR A 132 0.68 -8.09 3.11
CA TYR A 132 -0.44 -7.21 2.78
C TYR A 132 -0.76 -6.27 3.96
N ILE A 133 -0.78 -6.81 5.19
CA ILE A 133 -0.91 -6.03 6.42
C ILE A 133 0.47 -5.54 6.85
N HIS A 134 1.04 -4.61 6.08
CA HIS A 134 2.37 -4.06 6.30
C HIS A 134 2.45 -2.57 6.01
N PHE A 135 3.56 -1.95 6.41
CA PHE A 135 3.96 -0.65 5.91
C PHE A 135 4.15 -0.72 4.39
N HIS A 136 3.91 0.40 3.73
CA HIS A 136 3.74 0.57 2.29
C HIS A 136 2.47 -0.02 1.67
N VAL A 137 1.68 -0.82 2.39
CA VAL A 137 0.48 -1.46 1.81
C VAL A 137 -0.80 -1.04 2.55
N ALA A 138 -1.22 -1.78 3.58
CA ALA A 138 -2.50 -1.54 4.24
C ALA A 138 -2.40 -0.64 5.49
N ARG A 139 -1.18 -0.39 5.99
CA ARG A 139 -0.96 0.28 7.30
C ARG A 139 -0.39 1.70 7.20
N THR A 140 -0.14 2.18 5.99
CA THR A 140 0.42 3.50 5.72
C THR A 140 -0.27 4.13 4.50
N GLY A 141 -0.11 5.44 4.33
CA GLY A 141 -0.70 6.20 3.21
C GLY A 141 0.02 6.03 1.87
N ASP A 142 0.55 4.85 1.59
CA ASP A 142 1.32 4.54 0.38
C ASP A 142 0.43 4.04 -0.78
N PRO A 143 0.89 4.17 -2.03
CA PRO A 143 0.08 3.85 -3.20
C PRO A 143 -0.16 2.34 -3.42
N ASP A 144 0.62 1.45 -2.81
CA ASP A 144 0.58 0.01 -3.17
C ASP A 144 -0.75 -0.67 -2.76
N GLY A 145 -1.40 -0.22 -1.69
CA GLY A 145 -2.74 -0.70 -1.31
C GLY A 145 -3.80 -0.36 -2.35
N VAL A 146 -3.79 0.89 -2.83
CA VAL A 146 -4.70 1.40 -3.89
C VAL A 146 -4.40 0.72 -5.23
N LEU A 147 -3.13 0.55 -5.57
CA LEU A 147 -2.69 -0.16 -6.77
C LEU A 147 -3.19 -1.61 -6.77
N THR A 148 -3.06 -2.29 -5.63
CA THR A 148 -3.50 -3.67 -5.46
C THR A 148 -4.99 -3.82 -5.73
N PHE A 149 -5.81 -2.89 -5.26
CA PHE A 149 -7.24 -2.86 -5.55
C PHE A 149 -7.51 -2.72 -7.06
N PHE A 150 -6.93 -1.71 -7.72
CA PHE A 150 -7.19 -1.48 -9.15
C PHE A 150 -6.69 -2.63 -10.03
N VAL A 151 -5.54 -3.22 -9.70
CA VAL A 151 -5.00 -4.41 -10.38
C VAL A 151 -5.93 -5.61 -10.22
N LEU A 152 -6.40 -5.90 -9.01
CA LEU A 152 -7.40 -6.94 -8.80
C LEU A 152 -8.64 -6.68 -9.65
N MET A 153 -9.20 -5.46 -9.55
CA MET A 153 -10.47 -5.13 -10.20
C MET A 153 -10.38 -5.22 -11.72
N TYR A 154 -9.34 -4.67 -12.37
CA TYR A 154 -9.23 -4.79 -13.82
C TYR A 154 -9.03 -6.26 -14.25
N CYS A 155 -8.30 -7.08 -13.49
CA CYS A 155 -8.14 -8.50 -13.80
C CYS A 155 -9.47 -9.26 -13.71
N LEU A 156 -10.28 -8.98 -12.68
CA LEU A 156 -11.61 -9.58 -12.51
C LEU A 156 -12.59 -9.15 -13.61
N ILE A 157 -12.59 -7.85 -13.98
CA ILE A 157 -13.42 -7.35 -15.08
C ILE A 157 -12.96 -7.91 -16.43
N PHE A 158 -11.64 -8.00 -16.66
CA PHE A 158 -11.09 -8.65 -17.85
C PHE A 158 -11.52 -10.11 -17.95
N TYR A 159 -11.45 -10.88 -16.86
CA TYR A 159 -11.89 -12.28 -16.85
C TYR A 159 -13.35 -12.43 -17.29
N LYS A 160 -14.22 -11.50 -16.88
CA LYS A 160 -15.62 -11.48 -17.33
C LYS A 160 -15.75 -11.06 -18.78
N TRP A 161 -15.07 -9.99 -19.17
CA TRP A 161 -15.15 -9.44 -20.52
C TRP A 161 -14.61 -10.40 -21.58
N ILE A 162 -13.53 -11.14 -21.31
CA ILE A 162 -12.93 -12.04 -22.31
C ILE A 162 -13.83 -13.23 -22.68
N GLU A 163 -14.81 -13.57 -21.83
CA GLU A 163 -15.82 -14.59 -22.12
C GLU A 163 -16.98 -14.03 -22.99
N ASP A 164 -17.20 -12.71 -22.99
CA ASP A 164 -18.13 -11.99 -23.87
C ASP A 164 -17.48 -10.71 -24.41
N VAL A 165 -16.61 -10.89 -25.42
CA VAL A 165 -15.80 -9.82 -26.00
C VAL A 165 -16.67 -8.71 -26.59
N SER A 166 -17.92 -9.00 -26.97
CA SER A 166 -18.86 -8.02 -27.54
C SER A 166 -19.34 -6.97 -26.53
N ASN A 167 -19.16 -7.21 -25.22
CA ASN A 167 -19.65 -6.35 -24.17
C ASN A 167 -18.80 -5.09 -23.97
N LYS A 168 -19.12 -4.02 -24.72
CA LYS A 168 -18.44 -2.72 -24.65
C LYS A 168 -18.42 -2.10 -23.24
N LYS A 169 -19.45 -2.33 -22.42
CA LYS A 169 -19.53 -1.75 -21.07
C LYS A 169 -18.45 -2.34 -20.16
N LEU A 170 -18.25 -3.65 -20.21
CA LEU A 170 -17.19 -4.31 -19.45
C LEU A 170 -15.80 -3.88 -19.95
N PHE A 171 -15.62 -3.72 -21.26
CA PHE A 171 -14.35 -3.21 -21.80
C PHE A 171 -14.04 -1.80 -21.32
N TYR A 172 -14.99 -0.86 -21.36
CA TYR A 172 -14.74 0.50 -20.89
C TYR A 172 -14.48 0.56 -19.39
N LEU A 173 -15.17 -0.27 -18.59
CA LEU A 173 -14.85 -0.41 -17.17
C LEU A 173 -13.44 -0.99 -16.96
N PHE A 174 -13.04 -2.00 -17.73
CA PHE A 174 -11.68 -2.53 -17.71
C PHE A 174 -10.65 -1.43 -18.05
N ALA A 175 -10.83 -0.70 -19.14
CA ALA A 175 -9.95 0.38 -19.57
C ALA A 175 -9.84 1.49 -18.51
N PHE A 176 -10.96 1.88 -17.90
CA PHE A 176 -10.98 2.85 -16.80
C PHE A 176 -10.20 2.36 -15.56
N LEU A 177 -10.35 1.09 -15.17
CA LEU A 177 -9.60 0.53 -14.04
C LEU A 177 -8.10 0.40 -14.34
N VAL A 178 -7.72 0.14 -15.59
CA VAL A 178 -6.32 0.19 -16.04
C VAL A 178 -5.78 1.61 -15.96
N PHE A 179 -6.55 2.61 -16.42
CA PHE A 179 -6.22 4.02 -16.23
C PHE A 179 -5.95 4.32 -14.75
N CYS A 180 -6.87 3.97 -13.84
CA CYS A 180 -6.68 4.20 -12.40
C CYS A 180 -5.43 3.52 -11.84
N ALA A 181 -5.10 2.30 -12.28
CA ALA A 181 -3.88 1.61 -11.86
C ALA A 181 -2.61 2.33 -12.36
N VAL A 182 -2.60 2.79 -13.62
CA VAL A 182 -1.49 3.58 -14.19
C VAL A 182 -1.37 4.93 -13.50
N PHE A 183 -2.49 5.58 -13.21
CA PHE A 183 -2.53 6.86 -12.49
C PHE A 183 -2.25 6.72 -10.98
N THR A 184 -2.14 5.50 -10.47
CA THR A 184 -1.66 5.22 -9.12
C THR A 184 -0.14 5.08 -9.08
N LYS A 185 0.46 4.31 -10.00
CA LYS A 185 1.89 3.96 -9.94
C LYS A 185 2.55 3.65 -11.30
N SER A 186 2.19 4.41 -12.33
CA SER A 186 2.77 4.35 -13.68
C SER A 186 2.80 2.92 -14.24
N PHE A 187 3.95 2.43 -14.72
CA PHE A 187 4.09 1.11 -15.33
C PHE A 187 3.77 -0.05 -14.38
N ALA A 188 3.88 0.15 -13.05
CA ALA A 188 3.47 -0.87 -12.09
C ALA A 188 1.96 -1.16 -12.18
N GLY A 189 1.15 -0.23 -12.69
CA GLY A 189 -0.26 -0.46 -13.02
C GLY A 189 -0.49 -1.52 -14.10
N LEU A 190 0.46 -1.69 -15.01
CA LEU A 190 0.37 -2.58 -16.19
C LEU A 190 1.00 -3.96 -15.97
N VAL A 191 1.52 -4.23 -14.78
CA VAL A 191 2.28 -5.45 -14.47
C VAL A 191 1.52 -6.76 -14.76
N ALA A 192 0.19 -6.78 -14.67
CA ALA A 192 -0.60 -7.97 -15.00
C ALA A 192 -0.97 -8.09 -16.50
N MET A 193 -0.72 -7.07 -17.32
CA MET A 193 -1.06 -7.08 -18.76
C MET A 193 -0.46 -8.26 -19.53
N PRO A 194 0.80 -8.68 -19.30
CA PRO A 194 1.35 -9.86 -19.96
C PRO A 194 0.53 -11.14 -19.65
N ALA A 195 0.06 -11.30 -18.41
CA ALA A 195 -0.78 -12.44 -18.04
C ALA A 195 -2.15 -12.39 -18.73
N LEU A 196 -2.75 -11.20 -18.85
CA LEU A 196 -4.03 -11.01 -19.55
C LEU A 196 -3.90 -11.33 -21.05
N LEU A 197 -2.79 -10.93 -21.67
CA LEU A 197 -2.48 -11.25 -23.07
C LEU A 197 -2.30 -12.77 -23.27
N ILE A 198 -1.50 -13.42 -22.43
CA ILE A 198 -1.30 -14.88 -22.47
C ILE A 198 -2.65 -15.59 -22.30
N TRP A 199 -3.50 -15.11 -21.39
CA TRP A 199 -4.84 -15.65 -21.21
C TRP A 199 -5.70 -15.48 -22.46
N ALA A 200 -5.75 -14.30 -23.08
CA ALA A 200 -6.51 -14.06 -24.30
C ALA A 200 -6.07 -14.98 -25.46
N ILE A 201 -4.76 -15.23 -25.58
CA ILE A 201 -4.19 -16.17 -26.54
C ILE A 201 -4.62 -17.60 -26.21
N TYR A 202 -4.47 -18.03 -24.95
CA TYR A 202 -4.87 -19.36 -24.48
C TYR A 202 -6.38 -19.62 -24.69
N ARG A 203 -7.21 -18.58 -24.59
CA ARG A 203 -8.66 -18.65 -24.87
C ARG A 203 -9.00 -18.53 -26.36
N SER A 204 -8.01 -18.34 -27.23
CA SER A 204 -8.17 -18.09 -28.66
C SER A 204 -9.06 -16.87 -28.98
N LYS A 205 -9.10 -15.89 -28.07
CA LYS A 205 -9.94 -14.68 -28.16
C LYS A 205 -9.20 -13.46 -28.70
N LEU A 206 -7.87 -13.52 -28.87
CA LEU A 206 -7.07 -12.37 -29.30
C LEU A 206 -7.55 -11.75 -30.63
N LYS A 207 -7.81 -12.58 -31.65
CA LYS A 207 -8.34 -12.09 -32.95
C LYS A 207 -9.71 -11.42 -32.81
N GLU A 208 -10.56 -11.96 -31.93
CA GLU A 208 -11.89 -11.40 -31.66
C GLU A 208 -11.77 -10.05 -30.93
N VAL A 209 -10.85 -9.91 -29.98
CA VAL A 209 -10.58 -8.64 -29.30
C VAL A 209 -10.09 -7.58 -30.28
N LEU A 210 -9.12 -7.93 -31.14
CA LEU A 210 -8.55 -7.01 -32.12
C LEU A 210 -9.52 -6.66 -33.26
N SER A 211 -10.62 -7.39 -33.44
CA SER A 211 -11.63 -7.02 -34.45
C SER A 211 -12.63 -5.97 -33.95
N LYS A 212 -12.63 -5.61 -32.67
CA LYS A 212 -13.63 -4.69 -32.09
C LYS A 212 -13.15 -3.23 -32.11
N PRO A 213 -13.83 -2.31 -32.82
CA PRO A 213 -13.44 -0.90 -32.87
C PRO A 213 -13.42 -0.21 -31.51
N PHE A 214 -14.36 -0.53 -30.62
CA PHE A 214 -14.42 0.08 -29.29
C PHE A 214 -13.21 -0.26 -28.41
N VAL A 215 -12.48 -1.35 -28.71
CA VAL A 215 -11.23 -1.70 -28.01
C VAL A 215 -10.17 -0.64 -28.28
N TYR A 216 -10.03 -0.24 -29.54
CA TYR A 216 -9.11 0.83 -29.94
C TYR A 216 -9.52 2.18 -29.37
N ILE A 217 -10.82 2.53 -29.44
CA ILE A 217 -11.33 3.80 -28.92
C ILE A 217 -11.07 3.92 -27.42
N GLY A 218 -11.42 2.90 -26.63
CA GLY A 218 -11.22 2.93 -25.19
C GLY A 218 -9.74 2.89 -24.80
N SER A 219 -8.91 2.11 -25.53
CA SER A 219 -7.45 2.09 -25.29
C SER A 219 -6.81 3.44 -25.62
N PHE A 220 -7.18 4.04 -26.74
CA PHE A 220 -6.71 5.35 -27.15
C PHE A 220 -7.12 6.43 -26.14
N ALA A 221 -8.35 6.39 -25.62
CA ALA A 221 -8.80 7.32 -24.60
C ALA A 221 -7.92 7.26 -23.33
N VAL A 222 -7.58 6.05 -22.85
CA VAL A 222 -6.67 5.88 -21.71
C VAL A 222 -5.30 6.46 -22.02
N VAL A 223 -4.72 6.12 -23.17
CA VAL A 223 -3.39 6.62 -23.58
C VAL A 223 -3.40 8.14 -23.72
N ALA A 224 -4.42 8.72 -24.34
CA ALA A 224 -4.55 10.16 -24.55
C ALA A 224 -4.62 10.92 -23.23
N VAL A 225 -5.41 10.45 -22.26
CA VAL A 225 -5.50 11.10 -20.94
C VAL A 225 -4.18 10.98 -20.18
N VAL A 226 -3.54 9.81 -20.21
CA VAL A 226 -2.26 9.59 -19.54
C VAL A 226 -1.17 10.47 -20.14
N LEU A 227 -1.01 10.45 -21.47
CA LEU A 227 -0.04 11.30 -22.16
C LEU A 227 -0.35 12.78 -21.99
N GLY A 228 -1.62 13.18 -22.04
CA GLY A 228 -2.05 14.55 -21.79
C GLY A 228 -1.61 15.06 -20.42
N TYR A 229 -1.70 14.22 -19.38
CA TYR A 229 -1.18 14.54 -18.06
C TYR A 229 0.34 14.72 -18.05
N TYR A 230 1.10 13.78 -18.64
CA TYR A 230 2.57 13.89 -18.69
C TYR A 230 3.03 15.12 -19.46
N ILE A 231 2.38 15.43 -20.59
CA ILE A 231 2.66 16.62 -21.40
C ILE A 231 2.34 17.90 -20.62
N LEU A 232 1.15 17.97 -20.00
CA LEU A 232 0.76 19.12 -19.19
C LEU A 232 1.72 19.34 -18.01
N HIS A 233 2.15 18.26 -17.37
CA HIS A 233 3.10 18.34 -16.27
C HIS A 233 4.49 18.78 -16.76
N GLU A 234 4.94 18.33 -17.94
CA GLU A 234 6.20 18.79 -18.55
C GLU A 234 6.18 20.30 -18.82
N PHE A 235 5.07 20.83 -19.35
CA PHE A 235 4.94 22.28 -19.56
C PHE A 235 4.99 23.08 -18.26
N LYS A 236 4.43 22.55 -17.16
CA LYS A 236 4.47 23.20 -15.85
C LYS A 236 5.81 23.04 -15.14
N THR A 237 6.48 21.92 -15.33
CA THR A 237 7.73 21.58 -14.64
C THR A 237 8.67 20.88 -15.63
N PRO A 238 9.44 21.66 -16.40
CA PRO A 238 10.37 21.11 -17.39
C PRO A 238 11.34 20.09 -16.77
N GLY A 239 11.57 18.98 -17.48
CA GLY A 239 12.36 17.84 -17.03
C GLY A 239 11.57 16.77 -16.26
N PHE A 240 10.24 16.89 -16.16
CA PHE A 240 9.39 15.88 -15.51
C PHE A 240 9.41 14.55 -16.24
N ILE A 241 9.21 14.55 -17.55
CA ILE A 241 9.20 13.34 -18.38
C ILE A 241 10.56 12.63 -18.28
N ASP A 242 11.65 13.37 -18.41
CA ASP A 242 13.00 12.80 -18.26
C ASP A 242 13.19 12.18 -16.88
N SER A 243 12.69 12.82 -15.82
CA SER A 243 12.77 12.29 -14.47
C SER A 243 11.92 11.02 -14.28
N VAL A 244 10.73 10.96 -14.88
CA VAL A 244 9.89 9.75 -14.89
C VAL A 244 10.61 8.62 -15.62
N LEU A 245 11.10 8.90 -16.82
CA LEU A 245 11.80 7.90 -17.63
C LEU A 245 13.04 7.39 -16.92
N GLN A 246 13.88 8.25 -16.35
CA GLN A 246 15.07 7.82 -15.60
C GLN A 246 14.71 6.95 -14.40
N LYS A 247 13.68 7.29 -13.62
CA LYS A 247 13.33 6.53 -12.40
C LYS A 247 12.55 5.25 -12.67
N GLU A 248 11.77 5.22 -13.72
CA GLU A 248 11.02 4.02 -14.09
C GLU A 248 11.87 3.07 -14.95
N SER A 249 12.64 3.58 -15.92
CA SER A 249 13.56 2.75 -16.73
C SER A 249 14.82 2.34 -15.97
N GLY A 250 15.33 3.19 -15.07
CA GLY A 250 16.47 2.91 -14.18
C GLY A 250 16.27 1.71 -13.26
N ARG A 251 15.01 1.27 -13.05
CA ARG A 251 14.67 0.04 -12.30
C ARG A 251 14.91 -1.24 -13.10
N TYR A 252 14.99 -1.12 -14.42
CA TYR A 252 15.22 -2.21 -15.37
C TYR A 252 16.62 -2.15 -16.01
N SER A 253 17.26 -0.97 -16.02
CA SER A 253 18.66 -0.80 -16.43
C SER A 253 19.62 -0.87 -15.22
N ALA A 254 20.90 -1.16 -15.46
CA ALA A 254 21.89 -1.55 -14.44
C ALA A 254 22.37 -0.43 -13.49
N LEU A 255 21.64 0.70 -13.39
CA LEU A 255 22.11 1.91 -12.71
C LEU A 255 21.84 1.94 -11.20
N VAL A 256 21.17 0.95 -10.62
CA VAL A 256 20.88 0.89 -9.17
C VAL A 256 21.47 -0.37 -8.51
N GLN A 257 22.47 -0.16 -7.65
CA GLN A 257 23.37 -1.16 -7.03
C GLN A 257 22.75 -2.03 -5.90
N HIS A 258 21.60 -2.68 -6.11
CA HIS A 258 21.17 -3.76 -5.19
C HIS A 258 20.61 -4.95 -5.99
N GLY A 259 21.52 -5.78 -6.51
CA GLY A 259 21.18 -7.00 -7.24
C GLY A 259 20.66 -8.08 -6.30
N GLU A 260 19.42 -7.94 -5.84
CA GLU A 260 18.74 -8.99 -5.09
C GLU A 260 18.50 -10.23 -5.96
N SER A 261 18.56 -11.42 -5.35
CA SER A 261 18.39 -12.71 -6.04
C SER A 261 17.07 -12.81 -6.81
N PHE A 262 17.02 -13.63 -7.87
CA PHE A 262 15.78 -14.00 -8.55
C PHE A 262 14.73 -14.53 -7.57
N TRP A 263 15.18 -15.24 -6.53
CA TRP A 263 14.33 -15.85 -5.51
C TRP A 263 13.86 -14.89 -4.41
N PHE A 264 14.25 -13.61 -4.44
CA PHE A 264 13.97 -12.62 -3.41
C PHE A 264 12.52 -12.65 -2.92
N TYR A 265 11.54 -12.55 -3.83
CA TYR A 265 10.13 -12.51 -3.46
C TYR A 265 9.61 -13.84 -2.87
N LEU A 266 10.08 -14.97 -3.38
CA LEU A 266 9.74 -16.29 -2.84
C LEU A 266 10.30 -16.46 -1.43
N ILE A 267 11.55 -16.06 -1.22
CA ILE A 267 12.22 -16.04 0.08
C ILE A 267 11.45 -15.12 1.04
N LYS A 268 11.12 -13.88 0.66
CA LYS A 268 10.36 -12.96 1.53
C LYS A 268 8.97 -13.49 1.89
N MET A 269 8.26 -14.13 0.96
CA MET A 269 7.00 -14.79 1.27
C MET A 269 7.20 -15.90 2.32
N TRP A 270 8.27 -16.69 2.20
CA TRP A 270 8.59 -17.78 3.10
C TRP A 270 9.15 -17.31 4.46
N GLU A 271 9.88 -16.19 4.51
CA GLU A 271 10.40 -15.54 5.73
C GLU A 271 9.30 -14.83 6.54
N GLY A 272 8.03 -14.98 6.17
CA GLY A 272 6.91 -14.52 6.96
C GLY A 272 5.99 -13.51 6.28
N LYS A 273 6.29 -13.02 5.06
CA LYS A 273 5.35 -12.11 4.37
C LYS A 273 4.08 -12.80 3.87
N PHE A 274 4.10 -14.13 3.75
CA PHE A 274 2.92 -14.91 3.37
C PHE A 274 2.79 -16.24 4.14
N LEU A 275 3.45 -16.38 5.29
CA LEU A 275 3.26 -17.53 6.17
C LEU A 275 1.92 -17.45 6.93
N PRO A 276 1.25 -18.58 7.19
CA PRO A 276 1.56 -19.95 6.72
C PRO A 276 1.02 -20.24 5.31
N TRP A 277 0.34 -19.28 4.69
CA TRP A 277 -0.43 -19.46 3.45
C TRP A 277 0.38 -19.92 2.25
N ILE A 278 1.68 -19.62 2.20
CA ILE A 278 2.58 -20.06 1.14
C ILE A 278 2.53 -21.58 0.91
N TYR A 279 2.35 -22.38 1.97
CA TYR A 279 2.30 -23.85 1.87
C TYR A 279 1.03 -24.37 1.18
N LEU A 280 -0.03 -23.55 1.12
CA LEU A 280 -1.27 -23.91 0.41
C LEU A 280 -1.18 -23.65 -1.10
N ILE A 281 -0.20 -22.86 -1.56
CA ILE A 281 -0.08 -22.52 -2.99
C ILE A 281 0.18 -23.78 -3.84
N PRO A 282 1.18 -24.65 -3.55
CA PRO A 282 1.39 -25.89 -4.31
C PRO A 282 0.16 -26.82 -4.31
N ILE A 283 -0.52 -26.91 -3.16
CA ILE A 283 -1.72 -27.74 -2.99
C ILE A 283 -2.85 -27.26 -3.91
N SER A 284 -2.99 -25.94 -4.09
CA SER A 284 -4.00 -25.37 -4.98
C SER A 284 -3.87 -25.90 -6.40
N PHE A 285 -2.64 -26.01 -6.93
CA PHE A 285 -2.39 -26.52 -8.28
C PHE A 285 -2.78 -27.99 -8.42
N GLY A 286 -2.48 -28.83 -7.43
CA GLY A 286 -2.91 -30.23 -7.41
C GLY A 286 -4.43 -30.38 -7.38
N LEU A 287 -5.12 -29.52 -6.62
CA LEU A 287 -6.58 -29.54 -6.52
C LEU A 287 -7.31 -29.03 -7.76
N ILE A 288 -6.66 -28.30 -8.67
CA ILE A 288 -7.27 -27.85 -9.95
C ILE A 288 -7.68 -29.06 -10.80
N TYR A 289 -6.89 -30.13 -10.81
CA TYR A 289 -7.15 -31.31 -11.65
C TYR A 289 -8.45 -32.02 -11.25
N SER A 290 -8.74 -32.08 -9.95
CA SER A 290 -9.94 -32.74 -9.42
C SER A 290 -11.18 -31.83 -9.35
N GLU A 291 -11.08 -30.58 -9.81
CA GLU A 291 -12.22 -29.66 -9.82
C GLU A 291 -13.20 -30.02 -10.94
N LYS A 292 -14.44 -30.33 -10.55
CA LYS A 292 -15.51 -30.72 -11.47
C LYS A 292 -16.23 -29.51 -12.05
N ASN A 293 -16.28 -28.40 -11.33
CA ASN A 293 -16.87 -27.16 -11.84
C ASN A 293 -15.92 -26.50 -12.86
N LYS A 294 -16.23 -26.66 -14.15
CA LYS A 294 -15.41 -26.12 -15.25
C LYS A 294 -15.20 -24.61 -15.18
N SER A 295 -16.19 -23.85 -14.72
CA SER A 295 -16.10 -22.39 -14.60
C SER A 295 -15.13 -22.00 -13.49
N LEU A 296 -15.27 -22.60 -12.29
CA LEU A 296 -14.36 -22.36 -11.18
C LEU A 296 -12.93 -22.83 -11.50
N LYS A 297 -12.79 -24.01 -12.10
CA LYS A 297 -11.49 -24.54 -12.55
C LYS A 297 -10.76 -23.55 -13.45
N LYS A 298 -11.48 -23.00 -14.45
CA LYS A 298 -10.96 -21.97 -15.36
C LYS A 298 -10.52 -20.71 -14.62
N PHE A 299 -11.31 -20.23 -13.66
CA PHE A 299 -10.97 -19.05 -12.87
C PHE A 299 -9.73 -19.24 -11.98
N ILE A 300 -9.58 -20.42 -11.37
CA ILE A 300 -8.38 -20.74 -10.58
C ILE A 300 -7.16 -20.80 -11.51
N GLN A 301 -7.27 -21.38 -12.72
CA GLN A 301 -6.19 -21.35 -13.72
C GLN A 301 -5.80 -19.93 -14.14
N PHE A 302 -6.78 -19.04 -14.36
CA PHE A 302 -6.54 -17.63 -14.66
C PHE A 302 -5.78 -16.92 -13.53
N THR A 303 -6.23 -17.13 -12.29
CA THR A 303 -5.61 -16.57 -11.08
C THR A 303 -4.17 -17.09 -10.90
N SER A 304 -3.96 -18.39 -11.15
CA SER A 304 -2.64 -19.03 -11.15
C SER A 304 -1.70 -18.40 -12.17
N LEU A 305 -2.18 -18.18 -13.41
CA LEU A 305 -1.40 -17.53 -14.46
C LEU A 305 -0.97 -16.13 -14.04
N ILE A 306 -1.89 -15.31 -13.53
CA ILE A 306 -1.55 -13.96 -13.02
C ILE A 306 -0.48 -14.05 -11.94
N SER A 307 -0.64 -14.93 -10.94
CA SER A 307 0.29 -15.07 -9.83
C SER A 307 1.70 -15.46 -10.30
N VAL A 308 1.80 -16.43 -11.21
CA VAL A 308 3.08 -16.88 -11.76
C VAL A 308 3.72 -15.82 -12.64
N SER A 309 2.96 -15.21 -13.55
CA SER A 309 3.48 -14.15 -14.42
C SER A 309 3.97 -12.94 -13.61
N TYR A 310 3.22 -12.53 -12.59
CA TYR A 310 3.61 -11.43 -11.71
C TYR A 310 4.92 -11.72 -10.98
N LEU A 311 5.04 -12.91 -10.39
CA LEU A 311 6.24 -13.34 -9.69
C LEU A 311 7.46 -13.34 -10.62
N ILE A 312 7.32 -13.87 -11.85
CA ILE A 312 8.40 -13.88 -12.84
C ILE A 312 8.83 -12.45 -13.21
N ILE A 313 7.88 -11.56 -13.54
CA ILE A 313 8.18 -10.18 -13.93
C ILE A 313 8.95 -9.46 -12.82
N LEU A 314 8.50 -9.60 -11.58
CA LEU A 314 9.19 -9.00 -10.44
C LEU A 314 10.57 -9.62 -10.18
N SER A 315 10.69 -10.94 -10.26
CA SER A 315 11.96 -11.66 -10.05
C SER A 315 13.01 -11.28 -11.09
N LEU A 316 12.60 -10.96 -12.31
CA LEU A 316 13.48 -10.46 -13.38
C LEU A 316 13.87 -8.98 -13.23
N SER A 317 13.16 -8.20 -12.40
CA SER A 317 13.50 -6.79 -12.14
C SER A 317 14.82 -6.65 -11.39
N LYS A 318 15.61 -5.62 -11.72
CA LYS A 318 16.87 -5.33 -11.04
C LYS A 318 16.62 -4.73 -9.66
N THR A 319 15.76 -3.71 -9.57
CA THR A 319 15.37 -3.13 -8.28
C THR A 319 14.23 -3.92 -7.65
N LYS A 320 14.47 -4.50 -6.47
CA LYS A 320 13.45 -5.25 -5.73
C LYS A 320 13.14 -4.57 -4.40
N LEU A 321 11.88 -4.23 -4.19
CA LEU A 321 11.37 -3.73 -2.91
C LEU A 321 10.28 -4.68 -2.42
N ILE A 322 10.23 -4.90 -1.11
CA ILE A 322 9.39 -5.95 -0.53
C ILE A 322 7.89 -5.73 -0.76
N TRP A 323 7.45 -4.47 -0.94
CA TRP A 323 6.06 -4.11 -1.21
C TRP A 323 5.65 -4.22 -2.68
N TYR A 324 6.58 -4.38 -3.63
CA TYR A 324 6.20 -4.52 -5.05
C TYR A 324 5.36 -5.77 -5.34
N ILE A 325 5.43 -6.78 -4.47
CA ILE A 325 4.62 -7.99 -4.56
C ILE A 325 3.15 -7.76 -4.16
N ALA A 326 2.79 -6.60 -3.59
CA ALA A 326 1.48 -6.38 -2.99
C ALA A 326 0.28 -6.69 -3.91
N PRO A 327 0.27 -6.26 -5.19
CA PRO A 327 -0.81 -6.60 -6.12
C PRO A 327 -0.98 -8.11 -6.40
N MET A 328 0.00 -8.94 -6.05
CA MET A 328 -0.08 -10.40 -6.19
C MET A 328 -0.88 -11.06 -5.06
N TYR A 329 -0.91 -10.46 -3.86
CA TYR A 329 -1.51 -11.08 -2.67
C TYR A 329 -2.98 -11.46 -2.84
N PRO A 330 -3.87 -10.67 -3.48
CA PRO A 330 -5.25 -11.08 -3.67
C PRO A 330 -5.40 -12.35 -4.51
N PHE A 331 -4.56 -12.52 -5.54
CA PHE A 331 -4.57 -13.70 -6.40
C PHE A 331 -4.05 -14.93 -5.65
N LEU A 332 -2.95 -14.80 -4.90
CA LEU A 332 -2.50 -15.88 -4.02
C LEU A 332 -3.56 -16.25 -2.98
N SER A 333 -4.27 -15.26 -2.44
CA SER A 333 -5.32 -15.47 -1.45
C SER A 333 -6.53 -16.19 -2.04
N ILE A 334 -6.85 -16.00 -3.33
CA ILE A 334 -7.83 -16.83 -4.06
C ILE A 334 -7.37 -18.29 -4.09
N LEU A 335 -6.11 -18.56 -4.42
CA LEU A 335 -5.57 -19.93 -4.49
C LEU A 335 -5.60 -20.63 -3.12
N CYS A 336 -5.12 -19.96 -2.06
CA CYS A 336 -5.16 -20.50 -0.70
C CYS A 336 -6.60 -20.65 -0.18
N GLY A 337 -7.47 -19.67 -0.46
CA GLY A 337 -8.88 -19.72 -0.10
C GLY A 337 -9.62 -20.87 -0.80
N TYR A 338 -9.23 -21.21 -2.04
CA TYR A 338 -9.74 -22.38 -2.76
C TYR A 338 -9.38 -23.69 -2.07
N VAL A 339 -8.14 -23.82 -1.56
CA VAL A 339 -7.74 -24.99 -0.76
C VAL A 339 -8.59 -25.08 0.51
N LEU A 340 -8.69 -24.01 1.30
CA LEU A 340 -9.48 -23.98 2.53
C LEU A 340 -10.96 -24.31 2.28
N PHE A 341 -11.54 -23.76 1.21
CA PHE A 341 -12.91 -24.03 0.81
C PHE A 341 -13.14 -25.51 0.48
N ARG A 342 -12.22 -26.14 -0.25
CA ARG A 342 -12.33 -27.57 -0.57
C ARG A 342 -12.12 -28.44 0.65
N THR A 343 -11.18 -28.09 1.52
CA THR A 343 -10.98 -28.77 2.80
C THR A 343 -12.26 -28.72 3.62
N LEU A 344 -12.89 -27.55 3.80
CA LEU A 344 -14.16 -27.44 4.52
C LEU A 344 -15.27 -28.35 3.94
N ARG A 345 -15.40 -28.38 2.60
CA ARG A 345 -16.38 -29.27 1.94
C ARG A 345 -16.10 -30.75 2.19
N SER A 346 -14.84 -31.15 2.28
CA SER A 346 -14.45 -32.52 2.62
C SER A 346 -14.71 -32.83 4.09
N LEU A 347 -14.39 -31.90 4.99
CA LEU A 347 -14.61 -32.04 6.45
C LEU A 347 -16.08 -32.31 6.78
N ILE A 348 -17.00 -31.59 6.14
CA ILE A 348 -18.46 -31.75 6.37
C ILE A 348 -18.94 -33.15 5.99
N LYS A 349 -18.26 -33.83 5.06
CA LYS A 349 -18.61 -35.18 4.58
C LYS A 349 -18.05 -36.31 5.44
N ILE A 350 -17.19 -36.02 6.42
CA ILE A 350 -16.62 -37.04 7.30
C ILE A 350 -17.73 -37.60 8.19
N GLY A 351 -18.01 -38.91 8.06
CA GLY A 351 -19.04 -39.60 8.85
C GLY A 351 -18.63 -39.87 10.31
N ASN A 352 -17.33 -40.02 10.58
CA ASN A 352 -16.81 -40.23 11.94
C ASN A 352 -16.75 -38.90 12.71
N ASN A 353 -17.54 -38.78 13.78
CA ASN A 353 -17.66 -37.57 14.58
C ASN A 353 -16.35 -37.11 15.22
N SER A 354 -15.56 -38.03 15.78
CA SER A 354 -14.27 -37.69 16.44
C SER A 354 -13.26 -37.18 15.42
N LEU A 355 -13.16 -37.82 14.26
CA LEU A 355 -12.29 -37.38 13.17
C LEU A 355 -12.73 -36.01 12.63
N ARG A 356 -14.04 -35.80 12.46
CA ARG A 356 -14.60 -34.52 12.02
C ARG A 356 -14.32 -33.42 13.03
N LEU A 357 -14.46 -33.67 14.32
CA LEU A 357 -14.18 -32.72 15.40
C LEU A 357 -12.69 -32.34 15.39
N GLY A 358 -11.79 -33.34 15.39
CA GLY A 358 -10.34 -33.10 15.37
C GLY A 358 -9.90 -32.30 14.13
N ALA A 359 -10.43 -32.64 12.96
CA ALA A 359 -10.08 -31.93 11.73
C ALA A 359 -10.70 -30.53 11.64
N THR A 360 -11.87 -30.30 12.25
CA THR A 360 -12.45 -28.96 12.42
C THR A 360 -11.61 -28.11 13.37
N ALA A 361 -11.18 -28.67 14.50
CA ALA A 361 -10.30 -27.99 15.45
C ALA A 361 -8.96 -27.61 14.79
N ALA A 362 -8.36 -28.51 14.01
CA ALA A 362 -7.14 -28.24 13.25
C ALA A 362 -7.33 -27.09 12.25
N MET A 363 -8.47 -27.05 11.53
CA MET A 363 -8.78 -25.94 10.63
C MET A 363 -8.96 -24.61 11.38
N ILE A 364 -9.60 -24.62 12.55
CA ILE A 364 -9.75 -23.43 13.39
C ILE A 364 -8.37 -22.92 13.85
N LEU A 365 -7.49 -23.81 14.34
CA LEU A 365 -6.13 -23.44 14.74
C LEU A 365 -5.32 -22.85 13.59
N LEU A 366 -5.42 -23.43 12.38
CA LEU A 366 -4.78 -22.91 11.17
C LEU A 366 -5.25 -21.49 10.81
N LEU A 367 -6.50 -21.15 11.10
CA LEU A 367 -7.04 -19.80 10.88
C LEU A 367 -6.66 -18.84 12.02
N MET A 368 -6.73 -19.30 13.28
CA MET A 368 -6.45 -18.47 14.46
C MET A 368 -4.99 -18.02 14.55
N PHE A 369 -4.04 -18.91 14.27
CA PHE A 369 -2.61 -18.61 14.37
C PHE A 369 -2.17 -17.40 13.53
N PRO A 370 -2.40 -17.35 12.20
CA PRO A 370 -2.00 -16.20 11.39
C PRO A 370 -2.77 -14.92 11.76
N TYR A 371 -4.03 -15.05 12.20
CA TYR A 371 -4.78 -13.90 12.72
C TYR A 371 -4.12 -13.32 13.97
N TYR A 372 -3.73 -14.17 14.93
CA TYR A 372 -2.99 -13.77 16.13
C TYR A 372 -1.66 -13.09 15.78
N VAL A 373 -0.89 -13.64 14.84
CA VAL A 373 0.38 -13.04 14.38
C VAL A 373 0.17 -11.62 13.84
N ILE A 374 -0.92 -11.39 13.10
CA ILE A 374 -1.26 -10.05 12.61
C ILE A 374 -1.66 -9.12 13.76
N LEU A 375 -2.48 -9.59 14.70
CA LEU A 375 -2.87 -8.78 15.85
C LEU A 375 -1.66 -8.36 16.69
N ASP A 376 -0.79 -9.31 17.04
CA ASP A 376 0.45 -9.03 17.78
C ASP A 376 1.34 -8.02 17.04
N LYS A 377 1.45 -8.15 15.70
CA LYS A 377 2.18 -7.19 14.86
C LYS A 377 1.55 -5.79 14.87
N VAL A 378 0.22 -5.68 14.79
CA VAL A 378 -0.48 -4.38 14.74
C VAL A 378 -0.52 -3.70 16.12
N MET A 379 -0.53 -4.48 17.20
CA MET A 379 -0.52 -3.96 18.57
C MET A 379 0.85 -3.42 19.01
N LYS A 380 1.95 -3.89 18.42
CA LYS A 380 3.31 -3.47 18.79
C LYS A 380 3.67 -2.12 18.18
N ARG A 381 3.98 -1.13 19.03
CA ARG A 381 4.55 0.16 18.61
C ARG A 381 5.97 -0.04 18.08
N GLN A 382 6.23 0.46 16.88
CA GLN A 382 7.59 0.53 16.35
C GLN A 382 8.17 1.90 16.64
N ASP A 383 9.35 1.93 17.25
CA ASP A 383 10.08 3.16 17.54
C ASP A 383 11.27 3.30 16.58
N ASN A 384 11.14 4.19 15.60
CA ASN A 384 12.20 4.52 14.67
C ASN A 384 12.79 5.89 15.04
N PRO A 385 14.12 6.04 15.19
CA PRO A 385 14.75 7.31 15.56
C PRO A 385 14.32 8.50 14.70
N GLY A 386 14.19 8.30 13.38
CA GLY A 386 13.77 9.33 12.43
C GLY A 386 12.32 9.81 12.58
N GLU A 387 11.49 9.03 13.28
CA GLU A 387 10.06 9.27 13.47
C GLU A 387 9.77 9.87 14.87
N ARG A 388 10.79 10.06 15.70
CA ARG A 388 10.65 10.54 17.09
C ARG A 388 10.30 12.03 17.20
N TYR A 389 10.64 12.83 16.18
CA TYR A 389 10.35 14.27 16.15
C TYR A 389 8.87 14.59 16.41
N ALA A 390 7.95 13.85 15.78
CA ALA A 390 6.51 14.07 15.91
C ALA A 390 6.04 13.90 17.36
N TYR A 391 6.48 12.81 17.98
CA TYR A 391 6.18 12.53 19.38
C TYR A 391 6.84 13.56 20.31
N TYR A 392 8.08 13.93 20.03
CA TYR A 392 8.81 14.85 20.88
C TYR A 392 8.24 16.27 20.85
N ILE A 393 7.87 16.78 19.66
CA ILE A 393 7.17 18.06 19.51
C ILE A 393 5.82 18.01 20.24
N SER A 394 5.05 16.92 20.09
CA SER A 394 3.78 16.74 20.81
C SER A 394 3.97 16.77 22.33
N LYS A 395 4.98 16.05 22.85
CA LYS A 395 5.32 16.00 24.27
C LYS A 395 5.66 17.40 24.80
N LEU A 396 6.57 18.11 24.12
CA LEU A 396 7.00 19.45 24.53
C LEU A 396 5.85 20.46 24.51
N LYS A 397 4.95 20.37 23.53
CA LYS A 397 3.76 21.22 23.50
C LYS A 397 2.85 21.02 24.71
N GLU A 398 2.68 19.77 25.16
CA GLU A 398 1.84 19.44 26.33
C GLU A 398 2.52 19.83 27.65
N GLU A 399 3.83 19.61 27.77
CA GLU A 399 4.57 19.80 29.01
C GLU A 399 5.15 21.22 29.19
N MET A 400 5.40 21.94 28.08
CA MET A 400 6.06 23.26 28.06
C MET A 400 5.31 24.28 27.17
N PRO A 401 4.01 24.57 27.41
CA PRO A 401 3.20 25.41 26.54
C PRO A 401 3.63 26.89 26.47
N GLU A 402 4.39 27.37 27.45
CA GLU A 402 4.94 28.74 27.47
C GLU A 402 6.20 28.91 26.62
N PHE A 403 6.81 27.81 26.15
CA PHE A 403 8.06 27.84 25.38
C PHE A 403 7.79 27.63 23.89
N ALA A 404 8.17 28.62 23.10
CA ALA A 404 8.03 28.58 21.65
C ALA A 404 9.14 27.71 21.05
N ILE A 405 8.75 26.54 20.53
CA ILE A 405 9.62 25.74 19.67
C ILE A 405 9.75 26.51 18.35
N ASN A 406 10.89 27.15 18.13
CA ASN A 406 11.10 27.95 16.92
C ASN A 406 11.94 27.22 15.87
N THR A 407 12.78 26.27 16.27
CA THR A 407 13.75 25.67 15.33
C THR A 407 13.97 24.18 15.57
N ILE A 408 13.81 23.39 14.51
CA ILE A 408 14.23 22.00 14.45
C ILE A 408 15.53 21.90 13.65
N VAL A 409 16.53 21.22 14.20
CA VAL A 409 17.83 21.02 13.56
C VAL A 409 17.97 19.60 13.06
N ILE A 410 18.22 19.46 11.76
CA ILE A 410 18.43 18.18 11.08
C ILE A 410 19.72 18.18 10.27
N SER A 411 20.38 17.03 10.15
CA SER A 411 21.61 16.88 9.35
C SER A 411 21.35 16.62 7.87
N SER A 412 20.15 16.14 7.53
CA SER A 412 19.77 15.78 6.17
C SER A 412 18.25 15.92 5.98
N LEU A 413 17.83 16.00 4.71
CA LEU A 413 16.42 16.13 4.34
C LEU A 413 15.57 15.04 5.03
N ASN A 414 14.54 15.46 5.75
CA ASN A 414 13.67 14.56 6.50
C ASN A 414 12.19 14.85 6.20
N PRO A 415 11.54 14.06 5.34
CA PRO A 415 10.12 14.20 5.01
C PRO A 415 9.19 14.14 6.20
N HIS A 416 9.54 13.33 7.21
CA HIS A 416 8.77 13.23 8.43
C HIS A 416 8.76 14.58 9.16
N VAL A 417 9.92 15.17 9.39
CA VAL A 417 10.03 16.50 10.02
C VAL A 417 9.35 17.58 9.18
N SER A 418 9.49 17.52 7.85
CA SER A 418 8.89 18.48 6.92
C SER A 418 7.36 18.48 7.02
N PHE A 419 6.74 17.29 7.10
CA PHE A 419 5.30 17.19 7.32
C PHE A 419 4.88 17.77 8.67
N TYR A 420 5.52 17.36 9.78
CA TYR A 420 5.10 17.82 11.10
C TYR A 420 5.33 19.32 11.30
N ARG A 421 6.40 19.89 10.74
CA ARG A 421 6.58 21.35 10.69
C ARG A 421 5.36 22.00 10.06
N GLN A 422 5.00 21.61 8.83
CA GLN A 422 3.85 22.20 8.12
C GLN A 422 2.52 21.98 8.87
N PHE A 423 2.33 20.78 9.40
CA PHE A 423 1.15 20.39 10.15
C PHE A 423 0.95 21.23 11.41
N TYR A 424 1.99 21.34 12.24
CA TYR A 424 1.95 22.11 13.48
C TYR A 424 1.88 23.61 13.21
N ASN A 425 2.60 24.13 12.20
CA ASN A 425 2.51 25.54 11.85
C ASN A 425 1.09 25.91 11.36
N TYR A 426 0.44 25.03 10.60
CA TYR A 426 -0.93 25.26 10.13
C TYR A 426 -1.97 25.10 11.24
N ARG A 427 -1.90 24.01 12.02
CA ARG A 427 -2.93 23.66 13.00
C ARG A 427 -2.84 24.51 14.26
N ASP A 428 -1.63 24.77 14.72
CA ASP A 428 -1.35 25.34 16.03
C ASP A 428 -0.70 26.73 15.95
N SER A 429 -0.54 27.27 14.74
CA SER A 429 0.13 28.57 14.50
C SER A 429 1.52 28.64 15.13
N LEU A 430 2.21 27.50 15.19
CA LEU A 430 3.62 27.46 15.58
C LEU A 430 4.47 28.02 14.42
N ASP A 431 5.54 28.74 14.73
CA ASP A 431 6.46 29.27 13.71
C ASP A 431 7.74 28.44 13.68
N ILE A 432 7.57 27.12 13.45
CA ILE A 432 8.69 26.18 13.47
C ILE A 432 9.44 26.28 12.14
N GLU A 433 10.73 26.55 12.22
CA GLU A 433 11.67 26.47 11.11
C GLU A 433 12.50 25.19 11.15
N ILE A 434 12.99 24.77 9.98
CA ILE A 434 13.96 23.67 9.87
C ILE A 434 15.30 24.26 9.43
N ASN A 435 16.30 24.16 10.31
CA ASN A 435 17.64 24.64 10.07
C ASN A 435 18.66 23.50 10.08
N PHE A 436 19.82 23.76 9.49
CA PHE A 436 20.99 22.89 9.56
C PHE A 436 21.93 23.38 10.66
N PRO A 437 22.78 22.51 11.25
CA PRO A 437 23.70 22.89 12.33
C PRO A 437 24.59 24.11 12.03
N ARG A 438 24.85 24.39 10.75
CA ARG A 438 25.67 25.53 10.30
C ARG A 438 24.95 26.88 10.42
N GLN A 439 23.62 26.88 10.44
CA GLN A 439 22.77 28.08 10.45
C GLN A 439 22.34 28.50 11.87
N ILE A 440 22.77 27.75 12.88
CA ILE A 440 22.41 28.01 14.28
C ILE A 440 23.34 29.06 14.88
N GLU A 441 22.78 29.96 15.67
CA GLU A 441 23.43 31.09 16.33
C GLU A 441 23.29 31.02 17.85
N VAL A 442 24.10 31.82 18.56
CA VAL A 442 24.02 31.93 20.03
C VAL A 442 22.72 32.64 20.41
N GLY A 443 21.99 32.07 21.38
CA GLY A 443 20.65 32.49 21.79
C GLY A 443 19.53 31.61 21.22
N ASP A 444 19.82 30.75 20.23
CA ASP A 444 18.82 29.87 19.66
C ASP A 444 18.37 28.78 20.65
N SER A 445 17.08 28.42 20.56
CA SER A 445 16.49 27.27 21.23
C SER A 445 16.10 26.24 20.19
N VAL A 446 16.75 25.08 20.20
CA VAL A 446 16.71 24.12 19.10
C VAL A 446 16.31 22.72 19.55
N ILE A 447 15.50 22.05 18.73
CA ILE A 447 15.19 20.63 18.90
C ILE A 447 15.96 19.81 17.87
N SER A 448 16.59 18.73 18.32
CA SER A 448 17.08 17.71 17.40
C SER A 448 16.93 16.31 17.99
N CYS A 449 16.55 15.34 17.14
CA CYS A 449 16.57 13.91 17.44
C CYS A 449 17.63 13.16 16.63
N ASP A 450 18.45 13.88 15.88
CA ASP A 450 19.49 13.34 15.04
C ASP A 450 20.84 13.47 15.74
N TYR A 451 21.53 12.34 15.91
CA TYR A 451 22.82 12.31 16.61
C TYR A 451 23.85 13.21 15.92
N ILE A 452 23.85 13.29 14.58
CA ILE A 452 24.83 14.08 13.82
C ILE A 452 24.64 15.57 14.09
N SER A 453 23.39 16.05 14.10
CA SER A 453 23.09 17.44 14.45
C SER A 453 23.43 17.75 15.88
N ILE A 454 23.05 16.89 16.83
CA ILE A 454 23.34 17.09 18.25
C ILE A 454 24.86 17.16 18.47
N ASP A 455 25.61 16.24 17.89
CA ASP A 455 27.07 16.20 18.00
C ASP A 455 27.71 17.44 17.37
N CYS A 456 27.24 17.88 16.20
CA CYS A 456 27.73 19.10 15.56
C CYS A 456 27.47 20.35 16.42
N LEU A 457 26.29 20.44 17.05
CA LEU A 457 25.93 21.56 17.93
C LEU A 457 26.78 21.57 19.19
N VAL A 458 26.91 20.43 19.88
CA VAL A 458 27.71 20.31 21.11
C VAL A 458 29.20 20.55 20.85
N ASN A 459 29.71 20.19 19.68
CA ASN A 459 31.11 20.43 19.32
C ASN A 459 31.39 21.91 18.98
N LYS A 460 30.41 22.64 18.43
CA LYS A 460 30.56 24.04 18.02
C LYS A 460 30.18 25.04 19.11
N PHE A 461 29.24 24.69 19.98
CA PHE A 461 28.63 25.61 20.94
C PHE A 461 28.68 25.08 22.38
N GLU A 462 28.66 26.01 23.34
CA GLU A 462 28.22 25.72 24.70
C GLU A 462 26.70 25.60 24.69
N VAL A 463 26.18 24.46 25.16
CA VAL A 463 24.75 24.17 25.10
C VAL A 463 24.22 23.68 26.45
N SER A 464 23.05 24.17 26.83
CA SER A 464 22.29 23.66 27.96
C SER A 464 21.13 22.80 27.46
N THR A 465 20.90 21.67 28.14
CA THR A 465 19.77 20.78 27.79
C THR A 465 18.56 21.15 28.62
N LEU A 466 17.52 21.66 27.97
CA LEU A 466 16.24 22.02 28.59
C LEU A 466 15.37 20.80 28.85
N ASP A 467 15.30 19.88 27.88
CA ASP A 467 14.61 18.60 28.01
C ASP A 467 15.29 17.53 27.15
N SER A 468 15.03 16.26 27.45
CA SER A 468 15.44 15.17 26.58
C SER A 468 14.45 14.02 26.58
N TYR A 469 14.37 13.34 25.44
CA TYR A 469 13.60 12.10 25.30
C TYR A 469 14.33 11.14 24.38
N ARG A 470 14.88 10.05 24.95
CA ARG A 470 15.75 9.10 24.24
C ARG A 470 16.93 9.83 23.59
N ASN A 471 16.98 9.90 22.27
CA ASN A 471 18.01 10.62 21.50
C ASN A 471 17.56 12.03 21.07
N CYS A 472 16.34 12.44 21.40
CA CYS A 472 15.87 13.80 21.19
C CYS A 472 16.35 14.70 22.33
N LYS A 473 16.83 15.88 21.98
CA LYS A 473 17.22 16.93 22.92
C LYS A 473 16.56 18.24 22.51
N TYR A 474 16.14 18.98 23.52
CA TYR A 474 15.83 20.40 23.42
C TYR A 474 17.00 21.17 24.06
N LEU A 475 17.67 22.00 23.27
CA LEU A 475 18.93 22.66 23.63
C LEU A 475 18.79 24.18 23.53
N THR A 476 19.42 24.91 24.45
CA THR A 476 19.75 26.33 24.25
C THR A 476 21.21 26.47 23.83
N ILE A 477 21.48 27.40 22.93
CA ILE A 477 22.83 27.72 22.48
C ILE A 477 23.35 28.90 23.30
N ASP A 478 24.14 28.62 24.33
CA ASP A 478 24.51 29.60 25.36
C ASP A 478 25.75 30.42 24.96
N GLY A 479 26.62 29.85 24.12
CA GLY A 479 27.86 30.49 23.68
C GLY A 479 28.58 29.70 22.60
N ILE A 480 29.65 30.27 22.02
CA ILE A 480 30.54 29.54 21.11
C ILE A 480 31.58 28.81 21.95
N ARG A 481 31.74 27.50 21.74
CA ARG A 481 32.73 26.71 22.47
C ARG A 481 34.13 27.10 21.98
N GLN A 482 34.94 27.67 22.87
CA GLN A 482 36.35 27.95 22.58
C GLN A 482 37.15 26.65 22.68
N HIS A 483 37.96 26.35 21.66
CA HIS A 483 38.83 25.18 21.59
C HIS A 483 40.13 25.38 22.36
#